data_AF-A0A7D4Q3U1-F1
#
_entry.id   AF-A0A7D4Q3U1-F1
#
_cell.length_a   1.000
_cell.length_b   1.000
_cell.length_c   1.000
_cell.angle_alpha   90.00
_cell.angle_beta   90.00
_cell.angle_gamma   90.00
#
_symmetry.space_group_name_H-M   'P 1'
#
loop_
_entity.id
_entity.type
_entity.pdbx_description
1 polymer ?
#
loop_
_entity_poly.entity_id
_entity_poly.type
_entity_poly.pdbx_seq_one_letter_code
_entity_poly.pdbx_strand_id
1 'polypeptide(L)'
;MTISHDIPRPTSSARTRRVERTTAIFPAVAVAVEERPRDAAHRALSDALAANVEARSAALAALAAREGDRRVAARALEADIAPMRIDEAERSRRRAMYAAAERAVVEARVEHDRAVALVEATRLVLATLAD
;
A
#
# COMPACT_ATOMS: atom_id res chain seq x y z
N MET A 1 64.74 31.42 67.45
CA MET A 1 64.48 31.02 66.05
C MET A 1 64.18 29.53 66.03
N THR A 2 62.91 29.13 66.12
CA THR A 2 62.38 27.88 65.54
C THR A 2 60.86 27.93 65.62
N ILE A 3 60.23 27.57 64.51
CA ILE A 3 58.83 27.81 64.15
C ILE A 3 58.05 26.51 64.36
N SER A 4 56.80 26.65 64.82
CA SER A 4 55.76 25.62 64.93
C SER A 4 55.80 24.61 63.78
N HIS A 5 55.69 23.32 64.10
CA HIS A 5 55.39 22.28 63.11
C HIS A 5 53.92 21.91 63.23
N ASP A 6 53.13 22.50 62.34
CA ASP A 6 51.78 22.09 62.01
C ASP A 6 51.82 20.78 61.21
N ILE A 7 50.99 19.82 61.59
CA ILE A 7 50.85 18.51 60.91
C ILE A 7 49.78 18.64 59.83
N PRO A 8 50.02 18.10 58.61
CA PRO A 8 48.97 17.28 58.01
C PRO A 8 49.43 16.05 57.23
N ARG A 9 48.81 14.93 57.62
CA ARG A 9 48.10 13.90 56.85
C ARG A 9 48.79 13.16 55.69
N PRO A 10 48.69 11.80 55.66
CA PRO A 10 49.16 10.98 54.56
C PRO A 10 48.29 11.17 53.31
N THR A 11 48.93 11.52 52.20
CA THR A 11 48.30 11.57 50.88
C THR A 11 48.11 10.15 50.33
N SER A 12 46.83 9.81 50.17
CA SER A 12 46.24 8.89 49.19
C SER A 12 47.24 8.04 48.37
N SER A 13 47.39 6.78 48.75
CA SER A 13 48.03 5.77 47.90
C SER A 13 47.06 5.37 46.78
N ALA A 14 47.43 5.73 45.55
CA ALA A 14 46.84 5.23 44.33
C ALA A 14 46.92 3.69 44.31
N ARG A 15 45.79 3.02 44.49
CA ARG A 15 45.64 1.58 44.24
C ARG A 15 44.58 1.39 43.16
N THR A 16 44.99 1.55 41.92
CA THR A 16 44.23 1.11 40.75
C THR A 16 44.12 -0.42 40.79
N ARG A 17 43.02 -0.93 41.36
CA ARG A 17 42.59 -2.31 41.12
C ARG A 17 42.15 -2.42 39.68
N ARG A 18 43.03 -2.97 38.82
CA ARG A 18 42.66 -3.48 37.50
C ARG A 18 41.71 -4.66 37.73
N VAL A 19 40.41 -4.39 37.70
CA VAL A 19 39.41 -5.44 37.56
C VAL A 19 39.51 -5.90 36.12
N GLU A 20 40.16 -7.05 35.91
CA GLU A 20 40.04 -7.79 34.66
C GLU A 20 38.59 -8.29 34.57
N ARG A 21 37.69 -7.40 34.15
CA ARG A 21 36.41 -7.82 33.59
C ARG A 21 36.76 -8.55 32.29
N THR A 22 36.86 -9.86 32.37
CA THR A 22 36.67 -10.73 31.21
C THR A 22 35.24 -10.48 30.73
N THR A 23 35.06 -9.45 29.91
CA THR A 23 33.88 -9.34 29.07
C THR A 23 33.94 -10.57 28.19
N ALA A 24 33.11 -11.57 28.49
CA ALA A 24 32.84 -12.64 27.56
C ALA A 24 32.31 -11.93 26.30
N ILE A 25 33.18 -11.73 25.33
CA ILE A 25 32.80 -11.38 23.97
C ILE A 25 32.16 -12.67 23.47
N PHE A 26 30.89 -12.88 23.81
CA PHE A 26 30.07 -13.77 23.02
C PHE A 26 30.14 -13.19 21.61
N PRO A 27 30.66 -13.93 20.62
CA PRO A 27 30.50 -13.48 19.25
C PRO A 27 28.99 -13.29 19.08
N ALA A 28 28.58 -12.05 18.79
CA ALA A 28 27.26 -11.79 18.29
C ALA A 28 27.20 -12.52 16.95
N VAL A 29 26.85 -13.81 17.01
CA VAL A 29 26.39 -14.54 15.84
C VAL A 29 25.15 -13.77 15.45
N ALA A 30 25.29 -12.91 14.44
CA ALA A 30 24.15 -12.46 13.67
C ALA A 30 23.57 -13.75 13.12
N VAL A 31 22.62 -14.34 13.86
CA VAL A 31 21.78 -15.39 13.33
C VAL A 31 21.05 -14.69 12.21
N ALA A 32 21.53 -14.90 10.98
CA ALA A 32 20.73 -14.66 9.81
C ALA A 32 19.49 -15.52 10.06
N VAL A 33 18.41 -14.88 10.48
CA VAL A 33 17.12 -15.53 10.58
C VAL A 33 16.76 -15.78 9.12
N GLU A 34 17.17 -16.94 8.60
CA GLU A 34 16.65 -17.44 7.34
C GLU A 34 15.15 -17.52 7.54
N GLU A 35 14.45 -16.60 6.90
CA GLU A 35 13.01 -16.60 6.90
C GLU A 35 12.55 -17.95 6.33
N ARG A 36 11.65 -18.61 7.05
CA ARG A 36 11.09 -19.87 6.56
C ARG A 36 10.37 -19.56 5.24
N PRO A 37 10.55 -20.38 4.18
CA PRO A 37 9.90 -20.14 2.89
C PRO A 37 8.38 -19.92 2.98
N ARG A 38 7.71 -20.52 3.98
CA ARG A 38 6.29 -20.31 4.28
C ARG A 38 5.97 -18.87 4.72
N ASP A 39 6.80 -18.29 5.58
CA ASP A 39 6.61 -16.93 6.11
C ASP A 39 6.83 -15.90 4.99
N ALA A 40 7.84 -16.13 4.14
CA ALA A 40 8.10 -15.31 2.96
C ALA A 40 6.94 -15.34 1.96
N ALA A 41 6.41 -16.53 1.68
CA ALA A 41 5.25 -16.70 0.80
C ALA A 41 3.98 -16.06 1.38
N HIS A 42 3.76 -16.18 2.69
CA HIS A 42 2.62 -15.56 3.36
C HIS A 42 2.69 -14.03 3.32
N ARG A 43 3.88 -13.44 3.54
CA ARG A 43 4.10 -11.99 3.41
C ARG A 43 3.86 -11.52 1.97
N ALA A 44 4.45 -12.18 0.99
CA ALA A 44 4.27 -11.83 -0.42
C ALA A 44 2.81 -11.89 -0.87
N LEU A 45 2.04 -12.88 -0.41
CA LEU A 45 0.61 -12.99 -0.71
C LEU A 45 -0.23 -11.95 0.03
N SER A 46 0.16 -11.56 1.24
CA SER A 46 -0.47 -10.46 1.98
C SER A 46 -0.26 -9.11 1.29
N ASP A 47 0.96 -8.87 0.79
CA ASP A 47 1.29 -7.68 0.00
C ASP A 47 0.52 -7.67 -1.33
N ALA A 48 0.44 -8.81 -2.01
CA ALA A 48 -0.37 -8.96 -3.22
C ALA A 48 -1.86 -8.72 -2.96
N LEU A 49 -2.39 -9.16 -1.81
CA LEU A 49 -3.77 -8.89 -1.42
C LEU A 49 -4.00 -7.38 -1.23
N ALA A 50 -3.08 -6.69 -0.54
CA ALA A 50 -3.16 -5.25 -0.35
C ALA A 50 -3.18 -4.52 -1.70
N ALA A 51 -2.25 -4.85 -2.60
CA ALA A 51 -2.20 -4.29 -3.95
C ALA A 51 -3.48 -4.58 -4.76
N ASN A 52 -4.04 -5.79 -4.66
CA ASN A 52 -5.29 -6.15 -5.33
C ASN A 52 -6.50 -5.38 -4.79
N VAL A 53 -6.54 -5.09 -3.48
CA VAL A 53 -7.61 -4.26 -2.87
C VAL A 53 -7.52 -2.81 -3.35
N GLU A 54 -6.30 -2.27 -3.46
CA GLU A 54 -6.08 -0.94 -4.03
C GLU A 54 -6.50 -0.89 -5.50
N ALA A 55 -6.07 -1.88 -6.30
CA ALA A 55 -6.45 -2.00 -7.70
C ALA A 55 -7.98 -2.09 -7.89
N ARG A 56 -8.67 -2.89 -7.05
CA ARG A 56 -10.14 -2.97 -7.04
C ARG A 56 -10.78 -1.61 -6.74
N SER A 57 -10.25 -0.88 -5.77
CA SER A 57 -10.77 0.44 -5.38
C SER A 57 -10.59 1.45 -6.50
N ALA A 58 -9.43 1.44 -7.18
CA ALA A 58 -9.17 2.26 -8.36
C ALA A 58 -10.10 1.90 -9.53
N ALA A 59 -10.32 0.61 -9.80
CA ALA A 59 -11.24 0.13 -10.83
C ALA A 59 -12.69 0.56 -10.54
N LEU A 60 -13.12 0.51 -9.28
CA LEU A 60 -14.45 0.99 -8.87
C LEU A 60 -14.60 2.50 -9.10
N ALA A 61 -13.59 3.29 -8.73
CA ALA A 61 -13.59 4.73 -8.96
C ALA A 61 -13.63 5.06 -10.46
N ALA A 62 -12.86 4.34 -11.28
CA ALA A 62 -12.88 4.48 -12.73
C ALA A 62 -14.25 4.13 -13.32
N LEU A 63 -14.86 3.02 -12.89
CA LEU A 63 -16.21 2.64 -13.30
C LEU A 63 -17.24 3.72 -12.96
N ALA A 64 -17.21 4.26 -11.73
CA ALA A 64 -18.10 5.34 -11.33
C ALA A 64 -17.93 6.60 -12.20
N ALA A 65 -16.69 6.95 -12.55
CA ALA A 65 -16.42 8.07 -13.47
C ALA A 65 -17.01 7.80 -14.87
N ARG A 66 -16.80 6.62 -15.44
CA ARG A 66 -17.37 6.25 -16.75
C ARG A 66 -18.90 6.22 -16.75
N GLU A 67 -19.50 5.76 -15.66
CA GLU A 67 -20.97 5.83 -15.50
C GLU A 67 -21.46 7.28 -15.42
N GLY A 68 -20.69 8.17 -14.81
CA GLY A 68 -20.93 9.61 -14.84
C GLY A 68 -20.92 10.18 -16.26
N ASP A 69 -19.86 9.91 -17.02
CA ASP A 69 -19.72 10.34 -18.42
C ASP A 69 -20.90 9.85 -19.29
N ARG A 70 -21.30 8.58 -19.12
CA ARG A 70 -22.44 7.97 -19.81
C ARG A 70 -23.75 8.68 -19.49
N ARG A 71 -23.99 9.04 -18.22
CA ARG A 71 -25.18 9.81 -17.82
C ARG A 71 -25.17 11.22 -18.41
N VAL A 72 -24.01 11.87 -18.47
CA VAL A 72 -23.87 13.19 -19.12
C VAL A 72 -24.18 13.09 -20.61
N ALA A 73 -23.63 12.09 -21.30
CA ALA A 73 -23.90 11.86 -22.72
C ALA A 73 -25.38 11.53 -22.99
N ALA A 74 -26.02 10.73 -22.13
CA ALA A 74 -27.45 10.42 -22.23
C ALA A 74 -28.32 11.67 -22.08
N ARG A 75 -28.05 12.51 -21.06
CA ARG A 75 -28.75 13.79 -20.86
C ARG A 75 -28.57 14.74 -22.03
N ALA A 76 -27.35 14.82 -22.58
CA ALA A 76 -27.07 15.64 -23.76
C ALA A 76 -27.87 15.16 -24.98
N LEU A 77 -28.05 13.85 -25.13
CA LEU A 77 -28.88 13.27 -26.18
C LEU A 77 -30.39 13.53 -25.96
N GLU A 78 -30.88 13.37 -24.73
CA GLU A 78 -32.29 13.59 -24.36
C GLU A 78 -32.73 15.05 -24.52
N ALA A 79 -31.87 16.00 -24.13
CA ALA A 79 -32.15 17.43 -24.21
C ALA A 79 -32.44 17.94 -25.63
N ASP A 80 -32.03 17.20 -26.66
CA ASP A 80 -32.23 17.57 -28.06
C ASP A 80 -33.35 16.80 -28.77
N ILE A 81 -33.92 15.78 -28.13
CA ILE A 81 -35.02 14.99 -28.72
C ILE A 81 -36.34 15.74 -28.57
N ALA A 82 -36.54 16.48 -27.47
CA ALA A 82 -37.79 17.17 -27.18
C ALA A 82 -37.96 18.54 -27.91
N PRO A 83 -36.87 19.22 -28.30
CA PRO A 83 -36.94 20.28 -29.31
C PRO A 83 -35.98 20.00 -30.48
N MET A 84 -36.46 20.04 -31.73
CA MET A 84 -35.64 19.96 -32.96
C MET A 84 -34.71 21.20 -33.10
N ARG A 85 -33.75 21.34 -32.20
CA ARG A 85 -32.82 22.49 -32.10
C ARG A 85 -31.49 22.25 -32.79
N ILE A 86 -31.15 20.98 -33.04
CA ILE A 86 -29.89 20.59 -33.66
C ILE A 86 -30.14 19.87 -34.98
N ASP A 87 -29.19 19.99 -35.89
CA ASP A 87 -29.20 19.28 -37.15
C ASP A 87 -28.92 17.78 -36.96
N GLU A 88 -29.08 17.01 -38.04
CA GLU A 88 -28.84 15.55 -38.00
C GLU A 88 -27.36 15.20 -37.78
N ALA A 89 -26.43 16.07 -38.20
CA ALA A 89 -25.00 15.83 -38.04
C ALA A 89 -24.60 15.84 -36.57
N GLU A 90 -25.04 16.83 -35.81
CA GLU A 90 -24.82 16.93 -34.38
C GLU A 90 -25.56 15.82 -33.61
N ARG A 91 -26.78 15.47 -34.03
CA ARG A 91 -27.52 14.33 -33.45
C ARG A 91 -26.75 13.02 -33.62
N SER A 92 -26.23 12.77 -34.82
CA SER A 92 -25.41 11.59 -35.12
C SER A 92 -24.13 11.57 -34.27
N ARG A 93 -23.45 12.71 -34.15
CA ARG A 93 -22.27 12.86 -33.28
C ARG A 93 -22.60 12.53 -31.81
N ARG A 94 -23.70 13.03 -31.27
CA ARG A 94 -24.11 12.75 -29.88
C ARG A 94 -24.47 11.28 -29.66
N ARG A 95 -25.14 10.63 -30.62
CA ARG A 95 -25.36 9.17 -30.59
C ARG A 95 -24.05 8.40 -30.56
N ALA A 96 -23.08 8.79 -31.38
CA ALA A 96 -21.75 8.19 -31.38
C ALA A 96 -21.01 8.39 -30.04
N MET A 97 -21.09 9.58 -29.45
CA MET A 97 -20.52 9.85 -28.12
C MET A 97 -21.16 8.99 -27.03
N TYR A 98 -22.49 8.87 -27.03
CA TYR A 98 -23.20 8.00 -26.10
C TYR A 98 -22.80 6.52 -26.28
N ALA A 99 -22.73 6.03 -27.52
CA ALA A 99 -22.29 4.67 -27.80
C ALA A 99 -20.82 4.42 -27.39
N ALA A 100 -19.94 5.42 -27.49
CA ALA A 100 -18.58 5.34 -26.97
C ALA A 100 -18.56 5.27 -25.44
N ALA A 101 -19.38 6.08 -24.75
CA ALA A 101 -19.47 6.07 -23.29
C ALA A 101 -20.07 4.76 -22.74
N GLU A 102 -21.06 4.19 -23.41
CA GLU A 102 -21.60 2.86 -23.09
C GLU A 102 -20.51 1.77 -23.18
N ARG A 103 -19.73 1.75 -24.27
CA ARG A 103 -18.60 0.81 -24.42
C ARG A 103 -17.57 0.96 -23.30
N ALA A 104 -17.20 2.20 -22.97
CA ALA A 104 -16.26 2.48 -21.89
C ALA A 104 -16.76 1.99 -20.52
N VAL A 105 -18.08 2.03 -20.25
CA VAL A 105 -18.67 1.46 -19.03
C VAL A 105 -18.59 -0.06 -19.04
N VAL A 106 -18.88 -0.71 -20.17
CA VAL A 106 -18.76 -2.17 -20.29
C VAL A 106 -17.32 -2.63 -20.03
N GLU A 107 -16.34 -1.98 -20.64
CA GLU A 107 -14.92 -2.27 -20.41
C GLU A 107 -14.52 -2.06 -18.93
N ALA A 108 -14.97 -0.96 -18.31
CA ALA A 108 -14.70 -0.69 -16.91
C ALA A 108 -15.35 -1.70 -15.94
N ARG A 109 -16.53 -2.25 -16.30
CA ARG A 109 -17.18 -3.33 -15.52
C ARG A 109 -16.36 -4.60 -15.57
N VAL A 110 -15.90 -5.01 -16.76
CA VAL A 110 -15.04 -6.19 -16.92
C VAL A 110 -13.77 -6.05 -16.09
N GLU A 111 -13.14 -4.87 -16.08
CA GLU A 111 -11.94 -4.64 -15.27
C GLU A 111 -12.24 -4.67 -13.76
N HIS A 112 -13.38 -4.11 -13.34
CA HIS A 112 -13.80 -4.18 -11.94
C HIS A 112 -14.06 -5.64 -11.49
N ASP A 113 -14.79 -6.42 -12.29
CA ASP A 113 -15.08 -7.82 -12.02
C ASP A 113 -13.79 -8.65 -11.94
N ARG A 114 -12.83 -8.39 -12.83
CA ARG A 114 -11.50 -8.99 -12.78
C ARG A 114 -10.77 -8.65 -11.48
N ALA A 115 -10.80 -7.39 -11.04
CA ALA A 115 -10.16 -6.98 -9.81
C ALA A 115 -10.82 -7.61 -8.56
N VAL A 116 -12.15 -7.78 -8.57
CA VAL A 116 -12.88 -8.53 -7.53
C VAL A 116 -12.40 -9.98 -7.48
N ALA A 117 -12.36 -10.66 -8.64
CA ALA A 117 -11.94 -12.05 -8.72
C ALA A 117 -10.49 -12.25 -8.22
N LEU A 118 -9.57 -11.32 -8.53
CA LEU A 118 -8.19 -11.38 -8.04
C LEU A 118 -8.10 -11.26 -6.51
N VAL A 119 -8.87 -10.34 -5.90
CA VAL A 119 -8.93 -10.21 -4.44
C VAL A 119 -9.43 -11.51 -3.79
N GLU A 120 -10.49 -12.10 -4.34
CA GLU A 120 -11.07 -13.35 -3.83
C GLU A 120 -10.11 -14.53 -3.99
N ALA A 121 -9.45 -14.64 -5.14
CA ALA A 121 -8.44 -15.67 -5.38
C ALA A 121 -7.26 -15.56 -4.39
N THR A 122 -6.72 -14.37 -4.14
CA THR A 122 -5.63 -14.19 -3.18
C THR A 122 -6.06 -14.54 -1.75
N ARG A 123 -7.29 -14.15 -1.35
CA ARG A 123 -7.84 -14.54 -0.04
C ARG A 123 -7.96 -16.05 0.12
N LEU A 124 -8.42 -16.75 -0.92
CA LEU A 124 -8.53 -18.20 -0.91
C LEU A 124 -7.16 -18.85 -0.71
N VAL A 125 -6.15 -18.43 -1.46
CA VAL A 125 -4.78 -18.97 -1.32
C VAL A 125 -4.22 -18.72 0.08
N LEU A 126 -4.41 -17.51 0.63
CA LEU A 126 -3.99 -17.20 2.00
C LEU A 126 -4.69 -18.09 3.05
N ALA A 127 -5.99 -18.35 2.89
CA ALA A 127 -6.71 -19.26 3.77
C ALA A 127 -6.15 -20.69 3.69
N THR A 128 -5.92 -21.21 2.48
CA THR A 128 -5.34 -22.56 2.30
C THR A 128 -3.92 -22.71 2.83
N LEU A 129 -3.16 -21.62 2.95
CA LEU A 129 -1.83 -21.62 3.55
C LEU A 129 -1.84 -21.50 5.07
N ALA A 130 -2.97 -21.12 5.66
CA ALA A 130 -3.14 -21.02 7.10
C ALA A 130 -3.56 -22.36 7.73
N ASP A 131 -4.29 -23.19 6.97
CA ASP A 131 -4.62 -24.58 7.30
C ASP A 131 -3.38 -25.51 7.23
#